data_AF-A0A1V3WZY9-F1
#
_entry.id   AF-A0A1V3WZY9-F1
#
_cell.length_a   1.000
_cell.length_b   1.000
_cell.length_c   1.000
_cell.angle_alpha   90.00
_cell.angle_beta   90.00
_cell.angle_gamma   90.00
#
_symmetry.space_group_name_H-M   'P 1'
#
loop_
_entity.id
_entity.type
_entity.pdbx_description
1 polymer ?
#
loop_
_entity_poly.entity_id
_entity_poly.type
_entity_poly.pdbx_seq_one_letter_code
_entity_poly.pdbx_strand_id
1 'polypeptide(L)'
;MAFSVQMPALGESVTEGTVTRWLKQEGDTVDIDEPLVEVSTDKVDTEIPSPAAGVLTRIIAQEDDTVEVGGELAVIGDASESGGEEKPSQPEPEAPGHGNAEPAPRPNRRRSPNRYQNPPSRQVPAATPHRC
;
A
#
# COMPACT_ATOMS: atom_id res chain seq x y z
N MET A 1 -24.72 -5.29 14.65
CA MET A 1 -25.23 -4.07 13.99
C MET A 1 -24.13 -3.52 13.08
N ALA A 2 -24.49 -2.87 11.97
CA ALA A 2 -23.50 -2.23 11.10
C ALA A 2 -23.39 -0.75 11.44
N PHE A 3 -22.17 -0.22 11.52
CA PHE A 3 -21.85 1.16 11.78
C PHE A 3 -21.26 1.80 10.52
N SER A 4 -21.93 2.82 10.00
CA SER A 4 -21.44 3.59 8.85
C SER A 4 -20.40 4.60 9.31
N VAL A 5 -19.17 4.45 8.82
CA VAL A 5 -18.11 5.44 8.98
C VAL A 5 -18.37 6.54 7.96
N GLN A 6 -18.67 7.73 8.46
CA GLN A 6 -18.89 8.90 7.63
C GLN A 6 -17.73 9.88 7.80
N MET A 7 -17.50 10.69 6.78
CA MET A 7 -16.50 11.75 6.87
C MET A 7 -16.91 12.77 7.95
N PRO A 8 -16.11 12.95 9.01
CA PRO A 8 -16.37 13.97 10.02
C PRO A 8 -16.13 15.38 9.44
N ALA A 9 -16.67 16.38 10.12
CA ALA A 9 -16.39 17.77 9.78
C ALA A 9 -14.95 18.11 10.20
N LEU A 10 -14.02 18.17 9.24
CA LEU A 10 -12.61 18.46 9.45
C LEU A 10 -12.28 19.97 9.55
N GLY A 11 -13.29 20.85 9.45
CA GLY A 11 -13.19 22.28 9.71
C GLY A 11 -14.37 23.08 9.14
N GLU A 12 -14.57 24.32 9.60
CA GLU A 12 -15.67 25.20 9.12
C GLU A 12 -15.57 25.59 7.63
N SER A 13 -14.43 25.36 6.98
CA SER A 13 -14.20 25.72 5.56
C SER A 13 -13.85 24.51 4.67
N VAL A 14 -13.90 23.29 5.20
CA VAL A 14 -13.57 22.07 4.45
C VAL A 14 -14.85 21.28 4.24
N THR A 15 -15.31 21.20 2.99
CA THR A 15 -16.55 20.49 2.60
C THR A 15 -16.30 19.11 1.99
N GLU A 16 -15.07 18.79 1.64
CA GLU A 16 -14.67 17.54 1.00
C GLU A 16 -13.26 17.12 1.41
N GLY A 17 -12.97 15.83 1.31
CA GLY A 17 -11.68 15.23 1.62
C GLY A 17 -11.40 14.08 0.66
N THR A 18 -10.15 13.98 0.22
CA THR A 18 -9.70 12.92 -0.70
C THR A 18 -9.01 11.83 0.11
N VAL A 19 -9.42 10.59 -0.08
CA VAL A 19 -8.79 9.42 0.55
C VAL A 19 -7.40 9.25 -0.04
N THR A 20 -6.36 9.41 0.76
CA THR A 20 -4.98 9.20 0.28
C THR A 20 -4.58 7.74 0.39
N ARG A 21 -4.97 7.09 1.48
CA ARG A 21 -4.60 5.70 1.76
C ARG A 21 -5.51 5.05 2.79
N TRP A 22 -5.84 3.79 2.54
CA TRP A 22 -6.46 2.92 3.53
C TRP A 22 -5.40 2.19 4.37
N LEU A 23 -5.55 2.24 5.69
CA LEU A 23 -4.72 1.45 6.63
C LEU A 23 -5.36 0.09 6.91
N LYS A 24 -6.67 -0.01 6.73
CA LYS A 24 -7.49 -1.19 6.97
C LYS A 24 -8.18 -1.63 5.69
N GLN A 25 -8.41 -2.94 5.56
CA GLN A 25 -9.02 -3.55 4.38
C GLN A 25 -10.34 -4.25 4.73
N GLU A 26 -11.17 -4.52 3.73
CA GLU A 26 -12.39 -5.30 3.91
C GLU A 26 -12.07 -6.67 4.51
N GLY A 27 -12.68 -6.97 5.66
CA GLY A 27 -12.42 -8.16 6.48
C GLY A 27 -11.43 -7.95 7.63
N ASP A 28 -10.79 -6.78 7.74
CA ASP A 28 -9.85 -6.50 8.83
C ASP A 28 -10.58 -6.08 10.11
N THR A 29 -10.04 -6.50 11.25
CA THR A 29 -10.58 -6.16 12.58
C THR A 29 -10.03 -4.81 13.03
N VAL A 30 -10.92 -3.95 13.53
CA VAL A 30 -10.63 -2.57 13.92
C VAL A 30 -11.19 -2.32 15.31
N ASP A 31 -10.46 -1.60 16.15
CA ASP A 31 -10.92 -1.22 17.48
C ASP A 31 -11.47 0.22 17.51
N ILE A 32 -12.15 0.59 18.59
CA ILE A 32 -12.63 1.98 18.76
C ILE A 32 -11.43 2.91 18.91
N ASP A 33 -11.49 4.11 18.32
CA ASP A 33 -10.39 5.08 18.34
C ASP A 33 -9.15 4.63 17.51
N GLU A 34 -9.25 3.56 16.71
CA GLU A 34 -8.16 3.09 15.85
C GLU A 34 -8.20 3.77 14.46
N PRO A 35 -7.07 4.25 13.90
CA PRO A 35 -7.04 4.88 12.58
C PRO A 35 -7.33 3.91 11.44
N LEU A 36 -8.35 4.22 10.64
CA LEU A 36 -8.81 3.38 9.53
C LEU A 36 -8.27 3.82 8.18
N VAL A 37 -8.29 5.12 7.94
CA VAL A 37 -8.04 5.74 6.63
C VAL A 37 -7.45 7.14 6.84
N GLU A 38 -6.50 7.49 5.96
CA GLU A 38 -5.95 8.82 5.85
C GLU A 38 -6.68 9.60 4.76
N VAL A 39 -7.14 10.80 5.08
CA VAL A 39 -7.72 11.73 4.12
C VAL A 39 -6.90 13.02 4.05
N SER A 40 -6.58 13.44 2.84
CA SER A 40 -5.97 14.74 2.58
C SER A 40 -7.05 15.75 2.27
N THR A 41 -7.04 16.86 3.00
CA THR A 41 -7.82 18.05 2.66
C THR A 41 -6.93 19.06 1.93
N ASP A 42 -7.48 20.16 1.41
CA ASP A 42 -6.74 21.22 0.71
C ASP A 42 -5.57 21.83 1.52
N LYS A 43 -5.58 21.65 2.85
CA LYS A 43 -4.59 22.28 3.74
C LYS A 43 -3.86 21.33 4.68
N VAL A 44 -4.53 20.26 5.14
CA VAL A 44 -3.98 19.37 6.17
C VAL A 44 -4.46 17.94 5.95
N ASP A 45 -3.56 16.97 6.07
CA ASP A 45 -3.86 15.55 6.20
C ASP A 45 -4.45 15.24 7.58
N THR A 46 -5.54 14.48 7.62
CA THR A 46 -6.18 14.03 8.85
C THR A 46 -6.56 12.56 8.74
N GLU A 47 -6.36 11.83 9.83
CA GLU A 47 -6.77 10.44 9.96
C GLU A 47 -8.21 10.33 10.46
N ILE A 48 -8.98 9.40 9.88
CA ILE A 48 -10.35 9.10 10.35
C ILE A 48 -10.27 7.93 11.34
N PRO A 49 -10.52 8.17 12.63
CA PRO A 49 -10.56 7.11 13.63
C PRO A 49 -11.85 6.30 13.51
N SER A 50 -11.80 5.06 13.96
CA SER A 50 -12.97 4.20 14.00
C SER A 50 -13.96 4.62 15.09
N PRO A 51 -15.23 4.88 14.75
CA PRO A 51 -16.26 5.23 15.72
C PRO A 51 -16.76 4.05 16.57
N ALA A 52 -16.48 2.81 16.15
CA ALA A 52 -16.87 1.58 16.85
C ALA A 52 -15.88 0.45 16.57
N ALA A 53 -15.68 -0.45 17.53
CA ALA A 53 -14.91 -1.67 17.33
C ALA A 53 -15.72 -2.70 16.51
N GLY A 54 -15.08 -3.37 15.57
CA GLY A 54 -15.73 -4.33 14.67
C GLY A 54 -14.83 -4.81 13.53
N VAL A 55 -15.45 -5.24 12.43
CA VAL A 55 -14.75 -5.67 11.21
C VAL A 55 -15.20 -4.82 10.03
N LEU A 56 -14.24 -4.30 9.27
CA LEU A 56 -14.53 -3.50 8.08
C LEU A 56 -15.23 -4.38 7.05
N THR A 57 -16.54 -4.22 6.88
CA THR A 57 -17.33 -5.14 6.04
C THR A 57 -17.27 -4.73 4.57
N ARG A 58 -17.24 -3.42 4.30
CA ARG A 58 -17.22 -2.89 2.95
C ARG A 58 -16.63 -1.49 2.87
N ILE A 59 -15.80 -1.24 1.86
CA ILE A 59 -15.26 0.08 1.52
C ILE A 59 -16.08 0.67 0.37
N ILE A 60 -16.59 1.89 0.56
CA ILE A 60 -17.41 2.61 -0.45
C ILE A 60 -16.54 3.62 -1.19
N ALA A 61 -15.73 4.38 -0.45
CA ALA A 61 -14.76 5.32 -0.98
C ALA A 61 -13.37 4.66 -1.07
N GLN A 62 -12.86 4.48 -2.29
CA GLN A 62 -11.56 3.84 -2.52
C GLN A 62 -10.40 4.83 -2.30
N GLU A 63 -9.16 4.33 -2.36
CA GLU A 63 -7.98 5.21 -2.43
C GLU A 63 -8.09 6.13 -3.66
N ASP A 64 -7.67 7.40 -3.49
CA ASP A 64 -7.78 8.48 -4.48
C ASP A 64 -9.22 8.98 -4.75
N ASP A 65 -10.21 8.51 -3.98
CA ASP A 65 -11.61 8.93 -4.11
C ASP A 65 -11.91 10.18 -3.26
N THR A 66 -12.70 11.11 -3.80
CA THR A 66 -13.11 12.34 -3.11
C THR A 66 -14.52 12.20 -2.56
N VAL A 67 -14.67 12.43 -1.25
CA VAL A 67 -15.94 12.32 -0.54
C VAL A 67 -16.33 13.69 0.03
N GLU A 68 -17.62 13.93 0.23
CA GLU A 68 -18.12 15.14 0.90
C GLU A 68 -18.26 14.92 2.42
N VAL A 69 -18.27 16.00 3.21
CA VAL A 69 -18.52 15.90 4.66
C VAL A 69 -19.89 15.25 4.93
N GLY A 70 -19.91 14.23 5.79
CA GLY A 70 -21.08 13.39 6.03
C GLY A 70 -21.31 12.29 4.99
N GLY A 71 -20.47 12.21 3.96
CA GLY A 71 -20.46 11.09 3.02
C GLY A 71 -20.00 9.79 3.67
N GLU A 72 -20.53 8.67 3.20
CA GLU A 72 -20.21 7.34 3.72
C GLU A 72 -18.89 6.84 3.13
N LEU A 73 -17.90 6.59 3.99
CA LEU A 73 -16.57 6.11 3.61
C LEU A 73 -16.54 4.58 3.56
N ALA A 74 -17.03 3.95 4.62
CA ALA A 74 -17.07 2.49 4.77
C ALA A 74 -18.10 2.05 5.80
N VAL A 75 -18.35 0.75 5.86
CA VAL A 75 -19.28 0.12 6.81
C VAL A 75 -18.52 -0.88 7.67
N ILE A 76 -18.62 -0.71 9.00
CA ILE A 76 -18.06 -1.61 10.00
C ILE A 76 -19.18 -2.52 10.52
N GLY A 77 -18.98 -3.83 10.46
CA GLY A 77 -19.86 -4.82 11.06
C GLY A 77 -19.41 -5.16 12.48
N ASP A 78 -20.36 -5.55 13.32
CA ASP A 78 -20.06 -6.04 14.68
C ASP A 78 -19.16 -7.30 14.61
N ALA A 79 -18.13 -7.36 15.45
CA ALA A 79 -17.19 -8.49 15.49
C ALA A 79 -17.87 -9.84 15.78
N SER A 80 -19.10 -9.84 16.30
CA SER A 80 -19.89 -11.06 16.49
C SER A 80 -20.33 -11.74 15.18
N GLU A 81 -20.30 -11.05 14.03
CA GLU A 81 -20.65 -11.62 12.70
C GLU A 81 -19.41 -12.03 11.88
N SER A 82 -18.21 -11.59 12.26
CA SER A 82 -16.95 -12.05 11.68
C SER A 82 -16.32 -13.06 12.62
N GLY A 83 -16.76 -14.31 12.47
CA GLY A 83 -16.30 -15.46 13.24
C GLY A 83 -14.80 -15.44 13.51
N GLY A 84 -14.47 -15.63 14.78
CA GLY A 84 -13.14 -15.45 15.33
C GLY A 84 -12.04 -16.21 14.62
N GLU A 85 -10.89 -15.57 14.58
CA GLU A 85 -9.63 -16.25 14.80
C GLU A 85 -8.75 -15.28 15.60
N GLU A 86 -8.87 -15.37 16.92
CA GLU A 86 -7.69 -15.23 17.77
C GLU A 86 -6.61 -16.13 17.16
N LYS A 87 -5.67 -15.53 16.42
CA LYS A 87 -4.37 -16.14 16.22
C LYS A 87 -3.47 -15.57 17.30
N PRO A 88 -3.41 -16.17 18.51
CA PRO A 88 -2.49 -15.72 19.51
C PRO A 88 -1.07 -15.82 18.94
N SER A 89 -0.29 -14.78 19.21
CA SER A 89 1.15 -14.81 19.08
C SER A 89 1.71 -16.11 19.68
N GLN A 90 2.47 -16.80 18.83
CA GLN A 90 3.73 -17.50 19.12
C GLN A 90 3.83 -18.30 20.44
N PRO A 91 4.25 -19.56 20.33
CA PRO A 91 5.56 -19.90 20.85
C PRO A 91 6.43 -20.44 19.73
N GLU A 92 7.56 -19.78 19.51
CA GLU A 92 8.69 -20.28 18.76
C GLU A 92 9.30 -21.39 19.63
N PRO A 93 9.25 -22.67 19.21
CA PRO A 93 10.00 -23.71 19.87
C PRO A 93 11.37 -23.77 19.20
N GLU A 94 12.38 -23.64 20.05
CA GLU A 94 13.78 -23.72 19.73
C GLU A 94 14.18 -25.02 18.99
N ALA A 95 15.09 -24.84 18.02
CA ALA A 95 16.19 -25.73 17.63
C ALA A 95 15.88 -27.05 16.87
N PRO A 96 16.87 -27.76 16.30
CA PRO A 96 18.25 -27.41 15.91
C PRO A 96 18.56 -27.79 14.43
N GLY A 97 19.76 -27.46 13.93
CA GLY A 97 20.42 -28.32 12.93
C GLY A 97 20.67 -27.71 11.56
N HIS A 98 21.54 -26.70 11.50
CA HIS A 98 22.36 -26.52 10.30
C HIS A 98 23.45 -27.60 10.31
N GLY A 99 23.16 -28.72 9.67
CA GLY A 99 24.08 -29.83 9.49
C GLY A 99 23.80 -30.57 8.20
N ASN A 100 24.79 -30.52 7.32
CA ASN A 100 25.07 -31.44 6.20
C ASN A 100 24.55 -31.09 4.78
N ALA A 101 25.50 -30.56 4.02
CA ALA A 101 25.91 -30.93 2.65
C ALA A 101 24.88 -31.04 1.52
N GLU A 102 25.14 -30.20 0.52
CA GLU A 102 25.29 -30.50 -0.92
C GLU A 102 24.51 -31.70 -1.50
N PRO A 103 23.73 -31.43 -2.56
CA PRO A 103 24.17 -31.94 -3.86
C PRO A 103 24.12 -30.87 -4.97
N ALA A 104 25.25 -30.64 -5.63
CA ALA A 104 25.26 -30.37 -7.06
C ALA A 104 24.64 -31.59 -7.78
N PRO A 105 23.85 -31.45 -8.87
CA PRO A 105 24.34 -30.84 -10.11
C PRO A 105 23.28 -30.06 -10.91
N ARG A 106 23.67 -29.01 -11.63
CA ARG A 106 22.93 -28.57 -12.83
C ARG A 106 23.88 -28.31 -13.99
N PRO A 107 23.74 -29.05 -15.10
CA PRO A 107 24.64 -28.99 -16.23
C PRO A 107 24.29 -27.83 -17.16
N ASN A 108 25.32 -27.35 -17.85
CA ASN A 108 25.24 -26.75 -19.17
C ASN A 108 24.72 -25.30 -19.27
N ARG A 109 25.59 -24.34 -18.93
CA ARG A 109 25.61 -23.04 -19.61
C ARG A 109 26.95 -22.85 -20.31
N ARG A 110 27.25 -23.72 -21.28
CA ARG A 110 28.36 -23.55 -22.22
C ARG A 110 27.80 -23.22 -23.61
N ARG A 111 27.93 -21.95 -23.99
CA ARG A 111 28.20 -21.42 -25.34
C ARG A 111 28.16 -19.89 -25.23
N SER A 112 29.28 -19.31 -24.83
CA SER A 112 30.34 -18.77 -25.70
C SER A 112 30.12 -17.29 -26.03
N PRO A 113 31.05 -16.41 -25.63
CA PRO A 113 31.00 -14.97 -25.85
C PRO A 113 31.61 -14.64 -27.20
N ASN A 114 30.83 -14.18 -28.17
CA ASN A 114 31.34 -13.31 -29.22
C ASN A 114 30.20 -12.70 -30.04
N ARG A 115 29.72 -11.52 -29.63
CA ARG A 115 29.09 -10.61 -30.57
C ARG A 115 29.69 -9.23 -30.31
N TYR A 116 30.80 -8.97 -31.00
CA TYR A 116 31.04 -7.69 -31.69
C TYR A 116 30.90 -6.46 -30.78
N GLN A 117 31.95 -5.97 -30.14
CA GLN A 117 32.94 -5.09 -30.79
C GLN A 117 32.35 -4.34 -32.00
N ASN A 118 31.73 -3.19 -31.75
CA ASN A 118 31.67 -2.12 -32.74
C ASN A 118 32.38 -0.89 -32.14
N PRO A 119 33.48 -0.40 -32.74
CA PRO A 119 34.26 0.72 -32.21
C PRO A 119 33.59 2.08 -32.47
N PRO A 120 33.85 3.11 -31.64
CA PRO A 120 33.42 4.47 -31.92
C PRO A 120 34.33 5.10 -32.99
N SER A 121 33.95 4.96 -34.27
CA SER A 121 34.57 5.73 -35.35
C SER A 121 33.96 7.13 -35.44
N ARG A 122 34.59 8.04 -34.68
CA ARG A 122 35.00 9.39 -35.09
C ARG A 122 34.48 9.85 -36.45
N GLN A 123 33.59 10.83 -36.48
CA GLN A 123 33.55 11.83 -37.56
C GLN A 123 33.17 13.21 -37.00
N VAL A 124 34.21 13.99 -36.71
CA VAL A 124 34.18 15.46 -36.72
C VAL A 124 34.27 15.92 -38.17
N PRO A 125 33.31 16.70 -38.69
CA PRO A 125 33.60 17.58 -39.81
C PRO A 125 34.16 18.90 -39.28
N ALA A 126 35.42 19.15 -39.62
CA ALA A 126 36.07 20.44 -39.48
C ALA A 126 35.41 21.47 -40.42
N ALA A 127 35.33 22.71 -39.92
CA ALA A 127 35.42 23.98 -40.64
C ALA A 127 34.54 24.19 -41.90
N THR A 128 33.63 25.17 -41.79
CA THR A 128 33.24 26.04 -42.91
C THR A 128 33.08 27.46 -42.37
N PRO A 129 33.59 28.50 -43.07
CA PRO A 129 33.96 29.78 -42.48
C PRO A 129 32.77 30.76 -42.46
N HIS A 130 32.60 31.49 -41.35
CA HIS A 130 31.84 32.73 -41.36
C HIS A 130 32.67 33.87 -40.76
N ARG A 131 33.11 34.71 -41.70
CA ARG A 131 33.62 36.06 -41.56
C ARG A 131 32.58 36.96 -40.88
N CYS A 132 32.97 37.62 -39.79
CA CYS A 132 32.69 39.01 -39.43
C CYS A 132 33.47 39.37 -38.17
#